data_AF-A0A931D0F4-F1
#
_entry.id   AF-A0A931D0F4-F1
#
_cell.length_a   1.000
_cell.length_b   1.000
_cell.length_c   1.000
_cell.angle_alpha   90.00
_cell.angle_beta   90.00
_cell.angle_gamma   90.00
#
_symmetry.space_group_name_H-M   'P 1'
#
loop_
_entity.id
_entity.type
_entity.pdbx_description
1 polymer ?
#
loop_
_entity_poly.entity_id
_entity_poly.type
_entity_poly.pdbx_seq_one_letter_code
_entity_poly.pdbx_strand_id
1 'polypeptide(L)' 'MDLPAKLKALRMHEGLTQGDFCEQLQISLSTYKKQELSLRSDISATVLLKVTNHPRFKKYTLWLMTGDTAPECGQVSPL' A
#
# COMPACT_ATOMS: atom_id res chain seq x y z
N MET A 1 -9.09 3.12 -9.38
CA MET A 1 -8.97 2.29 -8.15
C MET A 1 -8.85 3.19 -6.96
N ASP A 2 -9.66 2.97 -5.93
CA ASP A 2 -9.53 3.63 -4.64
C ASP A 2 -8.27 3.16 -3.89
N LEU A 3 -7.83 3.99 -2.94
CA LEU A 3 -6.60 3.77 -2.18
C LEU A 3 -6.56 2.41 -1.44
N PRO A 4 -7.65 1.91 -0.82
CA PRO A 4 -7.68 0.57 -0.25
C PRO A 4 -7.45 -0.55 -1.27
N ALA A 5 -8.04 -0.41 -2.47
CA ALA A 5 -7.85 -1.38 -3.55
C ALA A 5 -6.41 -1.38 -4.05
N LYS A 6 -5.77 -0.20 -4.16
CA LYS A 6 -4.36 -0.11 -4.54
C LYS A 6 -3.43 -0.75 -3.51
N LEU A 7 -3.66 -0.53 -2.21
CA LEU A 7 -2.89 -1.19 -1.14
C LEU A 7 -3.06 -2.71 -1.16
N LYS A 8 -4.28 -3.20 -1.41
CA LYS A 8 -4.55 -4.62 -1.54
C LYS A 8 -3.79 -5.23 -2.72
N ALA A 9 -3.81 -4.57 -3.89
CA ALA A 9 -3.10 -5.03 -5.08
C ALA A 9 -1.58 -5.11 -4.84
N LEU A 10 -1.00 -4.07 -4.25
CA LEU A 10 0.41 -4.03 -3.85
C LEU A 10 0.76 -5.19 -2.91
N ARG A 11 -0.04 -5.38 -1.85
CA ARG A 11 0.18 -6.45 -0.88
C ARG A 11 0.14 -7.84 -1.53
N MET A 12 -0.84 -8.08 -2.39
CA MET A 12 -0.99 -9.34 -3.12
C MET A 12 0.16 -9.58 -4.09
N HIS A 13 0.62 -8.55 -4.80
CA HIS A 13 1.77 -8.65 -5.70
C HIS A 13 3.06 -9.00 -4.95
N GLU A 14 3.23 -8.47 -3.73
CA GLU A 14 4.36 -8.79 -2.87
C GLU A 14 4.24 -10.16 -2.16
N GLY A 15 3.15 -10.90 -2.40
CA GLY A 15 2.90 -12.21 -1.81
C GLY A 15 2.65 -12.18 -0.31
N LEU A 16 2.25 -11.04 0.24
CA LEU A 16 2.14 -10.84 1.69
C LEU A 16 0.74 -11.12 2.20
N THR A 17 0.65 -11.74 3.36
CA THR A 17 -0.61 -11.80 4.13
C THR A 17 -0.91 -10.41 4.71
N GLN A 18 -2.16 -10.18 5.14
CA GLN A 18 -2.50 -8.94 5.85
C GLN A 18 -1.66 -8.77 7.13
N GLY A 19 -1.35 -9.87 7.82
CA GLY A 19 -0.49 -9.88 9.01
C GLY A 19 0.92 -9.42 8.70
N ASP A 20 1.58 -10.06 7.74
CA ASP A 20 2.96 -9.72 7.35
C ASP A 20 3.06 -8.24 6.94
N PHE A 21 2.12 -7.78 6.11
CA PHE A 21 2.09 -6.38 5.67
C PHE A 21 1.95 -5.40 6.86
N CYS A 22 1.11 -5.76 7.84
CA CYS A 22 0.94 -4.94 9.05
C CYS A 22 2.21 -4.93 9.91
N GLU A 23 2.89 -6.06 10.03
CA GLU A 23 4.15 -6.16 10.76
C GLU A 23 5.27 -5.34 10.10
N GLN A 24 5.43 -5.44 8.77
CA GLN A 24 6.43 -4.66 8.02
C GLN A 24 6.25 -3.16 8.21
N LEU A 25 4.99 -2.71 8.26
CA LEU A 25 4.65 -1.29 8.41
C LEU A 25 4.48 -0.86 9.87
N GLN A 26 4.56 -1.79 10.83
CA GLN A 26 4.25 -1.55 12.24
C GLN A 26 2.89 -0.84 12.43
N ILE A 27 1.85 -1.36 11.77
CA ILE A 27 0.47 -0.88 11.88
C ILE A 27 -0.41 -1.95 12.51
N SER A 28 -1.46 -1.54 13.22
CA SER A 28 -2.37 -2.51 13.85
C SER A 28 -3.20 -3.25 12.80
N LEU A 29 -3.16 -4.58 12.82
CA LEU A 29 -3.94 -5.45 11.93
C LEU A 29 -5.44 -5.13 11.97
N SER A 30 -5.98 -4.84 13.15
CA SER A 30 -7.39 -4.45 13.34
C SER A 30 -7.77 -3.16 12.59
N THR A 31 -6.83 -2.22 12.44
CA THR A 31 -7.04 -0.97 11.70
C THR A 31 -6.95 -1.22 10.20
N TYR A 32 -5.94 -1.97 9.76
CA TYR A 32 -5.73 -2.28 8.35
C TYR A 32 -6.83 -3.15 7.76
N LYS A 33 -7.33 -4.14 8.51
CA LYS A 33 -8.41 -5.03 8.06
C LYS A 33 -9.69 -4.27 7.74
N LYS A 34 -10.02 -3.20 8.49
CA LYS A 34 -11.18 -2.34 8.22
C LYS A 34 -10.98 -1.48 6.96
N GLN A 35 -9.76 -1.03 6.72
CA GLN A 35 -9.41 -0.25 5.54
C GLN A 35 -9.46 -1.10 4.26
N GLU A 36 -8.85 -2.29 4.27
CA GLU A 36 -8.80 -3.16 3.08
C GLU A 36 -10.17 -3.75 2.69
N LEU A 37 -11.07 -3.92 3.66
CA LEU A 37 -12.46 -4.35 3.45
C LEU A 37 -13.38 -3.22 2.94
N SER A 38 -12.82 -2.05 2.59
CA SER A 38 -13.57 -0.85 2.19
C SER A 38 -14.63 -0.41 3.22
N LEU A 39 -14.47 -0.81 4.50
CA LEU A 39 -15.35 -0.37 5.60
C LEU A 39 -14.99 1.04 6.07
N ARG A 40 -13.81 1.55 5.68
CA ARG A 40 -13.44 2.96 5.73
C ARG A 40 -12.71 3.36 4.45
N SER A 41 -13.20 4.41 3.80
CA SER A 41 -12.60 4.99 2.60
C SER A 41 -11.28 5.73 2.91
N ASP A 42 -11.10 6.16 4.16
CA ASP A 42 -9.97 6.97 4.59
C ASP A 42 -8.81 6.10 5.12
N ILE A 43 -7.76 5.99 4.30
CA ILE A 43 -6.44 5.56 4.77
C ILE A 43 -5.77 6.73 5.50
N SER A 44 -5.32 6.51 6.73
CA SER A 44 -4.60 7.54 7.48
C SER A 44 -3.30 7.93 6.77
N ALA A 45 -2.98 9.23 6.71
CA ALA A 45 -1.75 9.73 6.11
C ALA A 45 -0.49 9.05 6.68
N THR A 46 -0.50 8.69 7.97
CA THR A 46 0.58 7.93 8.62
C THR A 46 0.82 6.56 7.98
N VAL A 47 -0.24 5.85 7.57
CA VAL A 47 -0.11 4.56 6.88
C VAL A 47 0.49 4.77 5.49
N LEU A 48 0.03 5.80 4.77
CA LEU A 48 0.59 6.13 3.47
C LEU A 48 2.06 6.47 3.54
N LEU A 49 2.48 7.31 4.48
CA LEU A 49 3.87 7.66 4.70
C LEU A 49 4.73 6.43 5.00
N LYS A 50 4.21 5.50 5.82
CA LYS A 50 4.90 4.24 6.12
C LYS A 50 5.08 3.40 4.86
N VAL A 51 4.05 3.24 4.04
CA VAL A 51 4.13 2.48 2.77
C VAL A 51 5.10 3.14 1.79
N THR A 52 4.97 4.44 1.53
CA THR A 52 5.75 5.14 0.50
C THR A 52 7.21 5.35 0.90
N ASN A 53 7.56 5.28 2.19
CA ASN A 53 8.94 5.35 2.64
C ASN A 53 9.55 3.98 2.96
N HIS A 54 8.77 2.90 2.97
CA HIS A 54 9.29 1.57 3.23
C HIS A 54 10.17 1.09 2.06
N PRO A 55 11.39 0.58 2.30
CA PRO A 55 12.34 0.22 1.24
C PRO A 55 11.76 -0.78 0.23
N ARG A 56 10.91 -1.70 0.69
CA ARG A 56 10.25 -2.68 -0.17
C ARG A 56 9.14 -2.09 -1.05
N PHE A 57 8.41 -1.09 -0.54
CA PHE A 57 7.18 -0.60 -1.17
C PHE A 57 7.33 0.77 -1.83
N LYS A 58 8.42 1.49 -1.57
CA LYS A 58 8.71 2.82 -2.12
C LYS A 58 8.67 2.88 -3.66
N LYS A 59 8.96 1.76 -4.33
CA LYS A 59 8.85 1.59 -5.79
C LYS A 59 7.41 1.76 -6.31
N TYR A 60 6.39 1.66 -5.47
CA TYR A 60 4.98 1.83 -5.86
C TYR A 60 4.43 3.22 -5.57
N THR A 61 5.24 4.17 -5.08
CA THR A 61 4.76 5.45 -4.53
C THR A 61 3.98 6.27 -5.55
N LEU A 62 4.54 6.46 -6.75
CA LEU A 62 3.90 7.24 -7.82
C LEU A 62 2.56 6.62 -8.20
N TRP A 63 2.56 5.31 -8.44
CA TRP A 63 1.34 4.58 -8.80
C TRP A 63 0.28 4.61 -7.69
N LEU A 64 0.70 4.48 -6.42
CA LEU A 64 -0.20 4.55 -5.28
C LEU A 64 -0.90 5.90 -5.21
N MET A 65 -0.16 7.00 -5.38
CA MET A 65 -0.64 8.36 -5.19
C MET A 65 -1.36 8.95 -6.40
N THR A 66 -0.80 8.80 -7.61
CA THR A 66 -1.32 9.45 -8.82
C THR A 66 -1.93 8.46 -9.81
N GLY A 67 -1.51 7.19 -9.75
CA GLY A 67 -1.89 6.17 -10.73
C GLY A 67 -0.89 6.02 -11.88
N ASP A 68 0.11 6.90 -11.96
CA ASP A 68 1.15 6.87 -12.98
C ASP A 68 2.29 5.93 -12.61
N THR A 69 3.13 5.60 -13.60
CA THR A 69 4.38 4.86 -13.40
C THR A 69 5.52 5.59 -14.09
N ALA A 70 6.74 5.41 -13.58
CA ALA A 70 7.97 5.93 -14.17
C ALA A 70 9.07 4.87 -13.96
N PRO A 71 9.07 3.79 -14.77
CA PRO A 71 9.96 2.64 -14.58
C PRO A 71 11.44 3.01 -14.68
N GLU A 72 11.78 4.04 -15.46
CA GLU A 72 13.13 4.62 -15.55
C GLU A 72 13.65 5.16 -14.20
N CYS A 73 12.74 5.59 -13.31
CA CYS A 73 13.03 6.06 -11.96
C CYS A 73 12.74 4.98 -10.89
N GLY A 74 12.52 3.72 -11.31
CA GLY A 74 12.14 2.64 -10.42
C GLY A 74 10.74 2.77 -9.80
N GLN A 75 9.87 3.61 -10.36
CA GLN A 75 8.48 3.75 -9.94
C GLN A 75 7.58 2.86 -10.82
N VAL A 76 7.04 1.80 -10.24
CA VAL A 76 6.34 0.72 -10.96
C VAL A 76 4.92 0.49 -10.43
N SER A 77 4.13 -0.22 -11.23
CA SER A 77 2.81 -0.72 -10.85
C SER A 77 2.93 -2.17 -10.34
N PRO A 78 2.18 -2.57 -9.30
CA PRO A 78 2.00 -3.97 -8.91
C PRO A 78 0.90 -4.70 -9.71
N LEU A 79 0.16 -3.97 -10.56
CA LEU A 79 -0.76 -4.53 -11.55
C LEU A 79 0.00 -4.97 -12.80
#